data_AF-A0A3D3UVF1-F1
#
_entry.id   AF-A0A3D3UVF1-F1
#
_cell.length_a   1.000
_cell.length_b   1.000
_cell.length_c   1.000
_cell.angle_alpha   90.00
_cell.angle_beta   90.00
_cell.angle_gamma   90.00
#
_symmetry.space_group_name_H-M   'P 1'
#
loop_
_entity.id
_entity.type
_entity.pdbx_description
1 polymer ?
#
loop_
_entity_poly.entity_id
_entity_poly.type
_entity_poly.pdbx_seq_one_letter_code
_entity_poly.pdbx_strand_id
1 'polypeptide(L)'
;DSSGRWRWLLQDQHRDRMLSACCPEAANPERNGGTYGTWGGESLDNDYVMQIDYGSYGVNRWVYNRRENQTSENYYRGYNVRGTNLIPLFLDCSWYGAGPLDIDYPPEYEGHTDSGTGDWRDNNMRRFCLNRHGAAMNGVFLDFSVRRLGLKELWTLKWHRNYNTTNVWTKAGGVRTTDWPQWMRSFKEY
;
A
#
# COMPACT_ATOMS: atom_id res chain seq x y z
N ASP A 1 11.16 -15.15 -3.23
CA ASP A 1 10.18 -14.06 -3.17
C ASP A 1 10.89 -12.75 -3.54
N SER A 2 10.24 -11.84 -4.26
CA SER A 2 10.78 -10.50 -4.60
C SER A 2 10.31 -9.42 -3.62
N SER A 3 9.52 -9.81 -2.62
CA SER A 3 9.05 -8.96 -1.53
C SER A 3 10.20 -8.17 -0.92
N GLY A 4 10.14 -6.84 -1.04
CA GLY A 4 11.11 -5.93 -0.42
C GLY A 4 12.40 -5.64 -1.20
N ARG A 5 12.62 -6.22 -2.39
CA ARG A 5 13.85 -5.95 -3.19
C ARG A 5 14.06 -4.48 -3.58
N TRP A 6 13.00 -3.69 -3.66
CA TRP A 6 13.11 -2.25 -3.94
C TRP A 6 13.95 -1.52 -2.88
N ARG A 7 13.95 -1.98 -1.63
CA ARG A 7 14.77 -1.39 -0.55
C ARG A 7 16.26 -1.53 -0.84
N TRP A 8 16.67 -2.69 -1.35
CA TRP A 8 18.06 -2.93 -1.75
C TRP A 8 18.50 -1.99 -2.87
N LEU A 9 17.66 -1.79 -3.89
CA LEU A 9 17.96 -0.87 -4.99
C LEU A 9 18.14 0.57 -4.50
N LEU A 10 17.34 1.02 -3.54
CA LEU A 10 17.50 2.35 -2.96
C LEU A 10 18.74 2.46 -2.07
N GLN A 11 19.03 1.44 -1.25
CA GLN A 11 20.25 1.43 -0.41
C GLN A 11 21.54 1.45 -1.24
N ASP A 12 21.60 0.66 -2.33
CA ASP A 12 22.77 0.61 -3.22
C ASP A 12 23.11 2.01 -3.76
N GLN A 13 22.08 2.81 -4.07
CA GLN A 13 22.24 4.20 -4.47
C GLN A 13 22.67 5.13 -3.33
N HIS A 14 22.29 4.83 -2.08
CA HIS A 14 22.50 5.72 -0.93
C HIS A 14 23.77 5.46 -0.12
N ARG A 15 24.58 4.44 -0.42
CA ARG A 15 25.83 4.02 0.27
C ARG A 15 25.74 3.73 1.77
N ASP A 16 24.75 4.28 2.47
CA ASP A 16 24.35 3.89 3.81
C ASP A 16 23.56 2.58 3.73
N ARG A 17 24.02 1.58 4.46
CA ARG A 17 23.41 0.23 4.50
C ARG A 17 22.02 0.22 5.14
N MET A 18 21.47 1.39 5.51
CA MET A 18 20.21 1.57 6.21
C MET A 18 19.30 2.49 5.40
N LEU A 19 18.14 1.98 4.97
CA LEU A 19 17.10 2.84 4.41
C LEU A 19 16.33 3.49 5.56
N SER A 20 16.20 4.81 5.52
CA SER A 20 15.44 5.64 6.49
C SER A 20 14.38 6.48 5.78
N ALA A 21 13.58 5.86 4.92
CA ALA A 21 12.57 6.56 4.12
C ALA A 21 11.24 6.63 4.87
N CYS A 22 11.06 7.70 5.64
CA CYS A 22 9.85 7.94 6.43
C CYS A 22 9.09 9.20 5.97
N CYS A 23 7.78 9.12 6.12
CA CYS A 23 6.88 10.25 6.16
C CYS A 23 7.17 11.06 7.43
N PRO A 24 7.19 12.41 7.36
CA PRO A 24 7.38 13.24 8.55
C PRO A 24 6.38 12.94 9.69
N GLU A 25 5.15 12.54 9.35
CA GLU A 25 4.11 12.14 10.31
C GLU A 25 4.38 10.76 10.94
N ALA A 26 5.24 9.95 10.32
CA ALA A 26 5.62 8.61 10.76
C ALA A 26 7.15 8.49 10.85
N ALA A 27 7.81 9.49 11.46
CA ALA A 27 9.26 9.57 11.54
C ALA A 27 9.87 8.87 12.76
N ASN A 28 9.05 8.35 13.69
CA ASN A 28 9.55 7.64 14.87
C ASN A 28 9.75 6.15 14.54
N PRO A 29 11.01 5.66 14.37
CA PRO A 29 11.29 4.26 14.06
C PRO A 29 10.90 3.28 15.17
N GLU A 30 10.72 3.76 16.41
CA GLU A 30 10.32 2.93 17.55
C GLU A 30 8.81 2.68 17.59
N ARG A 31 8.04 3.39 16.77
CA ARG A 31 6.59 3.21 16.68
C ARG A 31 6.26 2.21 15.59
N ASN A 32 5.88 1.00 16.01
CA ASN A 32 5.41 -0.03 15.09
C ASN A 32 3.88 -0.03 14.96
N GLY A 33 3.39 -0.19 13.74
CA GLY A 33 1.95 -0.32 13.45
C GLY A 33 1.12 0.95 13.65
N GLY A 34 -0.15 0.88 13.29
CA GLY A 34 -1.05 2.03 13.37
C GLY A 34 -0.80 3.10 12.30
N THR A 35 -1.59 4.17 12.35
CA THR A 35 -1.56 5.25 11.35
C THR A 35 -0.17 5.87 11.18
N TYR A 36 0.55 6.10 12.29
CA TYR A 36 1.83 6.82 12.31
C TYR A 36 3.03 5.91 12.57
N GLY A 37 2.85 4.59 12.49
CA GLY A 37 3.95 3.65 12.67
C GLY A 37 4.80 3.45 11.42
N THR A 38 6.05 3.07 11.64
CA THR A 38 6.97 2.56 10.63
C THR A 38 6.95 1.03 10.62
N TRP A 39 7.33 0.43 9.49
CA TRP A 39 7.82 -0.94 9.45
C TRP A 39 9.32 -0.95 9.69
N GLY A 40 9.87 -2.02 10.28
CA GLY A 40 11.30 -2.19 10.55
C GLY A 40 11.57 -3.14 11.73
N GLY A 41 12.84 -3.51 11.94
CA GLY A 41 13.27 -4.32 13.10
C GLY A 41 12.47 -5.63 13.29
N GLU A 42 11.91 -5.81 14.49
CA GLU A 42 11.08 -6.98 14.90
C GLU A 42 9.77 -7.13 14.13
N SER A 43 9.35 -6.09 13.39
CA SER A 43 8.17 -6.18 12.53
C SER A 43 8.46 -6.94 11.23
N LEU A 44 9.68 -7.38 10.93
CA LEU A 44 9.97 -8.11 9.68
C LEU A 44 10.07 -9.61 9.96
N ASP A 45 9.63 -10.45 9.02
CA ASP A 45 9.84 -11.91 9.10
C ASP A 45 11.32 -12.22 9.40
N ASN A 46 11.58 -13.13 10.33
CA ASN A 46 12.92 -13.48 10.81
C ASN A 46 13.88 -13.97 9.70
N ASP A 47 13.33 -14.38 8.54
CA ASP A 47 14.10 -14.73 7.35
C ASP A 47 14.27 -13.49 6.44
N TYR A 48 15.32 -12.70 6.68
CA TYR A 48 16.21 -12.07 5.68
C TYR A 48 17.04 -10.93 6.32
N VAL A 49 18.16 -10.61 5.65
CA VAL A 49 19.26 -9.65 5.94
C VAL A 49 18.82 -8.16 6.16
N MET A 50 17.58 -7.91 6.55
CA MET A 50 16.86 -6.63 6.44
C MET A 50 16.48 -6.00 7.78
N GLN A 51 17.01 -6.50 8.90
CA GLN A 51 16.64 -6.12 10.27
C GLN A 51 16.98 -4.67 10.66
N ILE A 52 17.78 -3.95 9.87
CA ILE A 52 18.15 -2.55 10.17
C ILE A 52 17.33 -1.51 9.39
N ASP A 53 16.55 -1.92 8.39
CA ASP A 53 15.73 -0.96 7.66
C ASP A 53 14.51 -0.56 8.45
N TYR A 54 14.14 0.71 8.35
CA TYR A 54 12.81 1.16 8.70
C TYR A 54 12.26 2.14 7.67
N GLY A 55 10.95 2.21 7.61
CA GLY A 55 10.30 3.14 6.70
C GLY A 55 8.81 3.18 6.91
N SER A 56 8.18 4.10 6.20
CA SER A 56 6.73 4.29 6.29
C SER A 56 6.07 4.27 4.91
N TYR A 57 6.80 3.85 3.88
CA TYR A 57 6.29 3.76 2.51
C TYR A 57 6.39 2.34 1.98
N GLY A 58 5.57 2.01 0.99
CA GLY A 58 5.52 0.68 0.43
C GLY A 58 5.16 0.69 -1.04
N VAL A 59 5.63 -0.36 -1.72
CA VAL A 59 5.35 -0.57 -3.13
C VAL A 59 4.06 -1.38 -3.32
N ASN A 60 3.30 -1.04 -4.35
CA ASN A 60 2.24 -1.91 -4.86
C ASN A 60 2.87 -3.23 -5.35
N ARG A 61 2.67 -4.35 -4.64
CA ARG A 61 3.32 -5.62 -4.99
C ARG A 61 2.88 -6.20 -6.34
N TRP A 62 1.72 -5.80 -6.86
CA TRP A 62 1.22 -6.30 -8.15
C TRP A 62 2.05 -5.84 -9.36
N VAL A 63 2.88 -4.79 -9.19
CA VAL A 63 3.77 -4.30 -10.25
C VAL A 63 5.02 -5.17 -10.43
N TYR A 64 5.31 -6.06 -9.49
CA TYR A 64 6.45 -6.96 -9.61
C TYR A 64 6.31 -7.91 -10.80
N ASN A 65 7.46 -8.29 -11.36
CA ASN A 65 7.54 -9.35 -12.36
C ASN A 65 7.69 -10.71 -11.66
N ARG A 66 6.54 -11.28 -11.25
CA ARG A 66 6.50 -12.61 -10.63
C ARG A 66 6.79 -13.69 -11.70
N ARG A 67 7.77 -14.55 -11.44
CA ARG A 67 8.16 -15.66 -12.32
C ARG A 67 7.09 -16.76 -12.34
N GLU A 68 7.07 -17.55 -13.41
CA GLU A 68 6.17 -18.67 -13.64
C GLU A 68 6.25 -19.73 -12.52
N ASN A 69 5.17 -20.51 -12.33
CA ASN A 69 4.90 -21.50 -11.26
C ASN A 69 4.23 -20.99 -9.98
N GLN A 70 3.71 -19.75 -9.96
CA GLN A 70 2.83 -19.25 -8.90
C GLN A 70 1.61 -18.55 -9.52
N THR A 71 0.47 -18.51 -8.81
CA THR A 71 -0.71 -17.76 -9.25
C THR A 71 -0.34 -16.30 -9.53
N SER A 72 -0.48 -15.90 -10.80
CA SER A 72 0.15 -14.69 -11.36
C SER A 72 -0.83 -13.80 -12.15
N GLU A 73 -2.13 -14.08 -12.08
CA GLU A 73 -3.13 -13.48 -12.97
C GLU A 73 -3.27 -11.96 -12.79
N ASN A 74 -3.14 -11.50 -11.55
CA ASN A 74 -3.28 -10.08 -11.20
C ASN A 74 -2.01 -9.25 -11.49
N TYR A 75 -0.83 -9.87 -11.60
CA TYR A 75 0.43 -9.14 -11.78
C TYR A 75 0.57 -8.52 -13.16
N TYR A 76 1.16 -7.31 -13.21
CA TYR A 76 1.45 -6.59 -14.45
C TYR A 76 2.60 -7.18 -15.28
N ARG A 77 3.52 -7.95 -14.67
CA ARG A 77 4.63 -8.67 -15.32
C ARG A 77 5.45 -7.85 -16.33
N GLY A 78 5.60 -6.55 -16.11
CA GLY A 78 6.38 -5.67 -16.98
C GLY A 78 5.76 -5.40 -18.36
N TYR A 79 4.47 -5.70 -18.58
CA TYR A 79 3.78 -5.30 -19.80
C TYR A 79 3.61 -3.77 -19.86
N ASN A 80 3.75 -3.21 -21.06
CA ASN A 80 3.33 -1.83 -21.29
C ASN A 80 1.79 -1.77 -21.24
N VAL A 81 1.26 -1.10 -20.22
CA VAL A 81 -0.18 -1.05 -19.94
C VAL A 81 -0.69 0.38 -20.08
N ARG A 82 -1.91 0.51 -20.62
CA ARG A 82 -2.59 1.81 -20.70
C ARG A 82 -3.11 2.23 -19.33
N GLY A 83 -3.28 3.53 -19.12
CA GLY A 83 -3.80 4.08 -17.86
C GLY A 83 -2.82 3.98 -16.69
N THR A 84 -1.52 4.05 -16.97
CA THR A 84 -0.44 4.02 -15.96
C THR A 84 -0.58 5.11 -14.89
N ASN A 85 -1.22 6.24 -15.24
CA ASN A 85 -1.60 7.32 -14.33
C ASN A 85 -2.69 6.94 -13.30
N LEU A 86 -3.28 5.74 -13.40
CA LEU A 86 -4.27 5.20 -12.45
C LEU A 86 -3.72 4.00 -11.66
N ILE A 87 -2.52 3.54 -11.97
CA ILE A 87 -1.88 2.36 -11.34
C ILE A 87 -0.94 2.86 -10.24
N PRO A 88 -1.24 2.63 -8.95
CA PRO A 88 -0.36 3.04 -7.87
C PRO A 88 0.95 2.27 -7.93
N LEU A 89 2.07 2.98 -7.79
CA LEU A 89 3.41 2.39 -7.72
C LEU A 89 3.92 2.38 -6.28
N PHE A 90 3.90 3.54 -5.60
CA PHE A 90 4.53 3.72 -4.29
C PHE A 90 3.78 4.76 -3.46
N LEU A 91 3.43 4.42 -2.20
CA LEU A 91 2.55 5.22 -1.34
C LEU A 91 2.92 5.04 0.14
N ASP A 92 2.28 5.82 1.02
CA ASP A 92 2.24 5.55 2.46
C ASP A 92 1.84 4.10 2.73
N CYS A 93 2.62 3.40 3.55
CA CYS A 93 2.34 2.01 3.88
C CYS A 93 2.84 1.64 5.27
N SER A 94 2.06 0.84 6.00
CA SER A 94 2.43 0.26 7.29
C SER A 94 3.36 -0.93 7.15
N TRP A 95 3.70 -1.29 5.90
CA TRP A 95 4.62 -2.35 5.54
C TRP A 95 5.46 -1.94 4.34
N TYR A 96 6.51 -2.70 4.02
CA TYR A 96 7.34 -2.42 2.84
C TYR A 96 6.62 -2.66 1.49
N GLY A 97 5.30 -2.86 1.50
CA GLY A 97 4.43 -3.02 0.36
C GLY A 97 3.34 -4.08 0.59
N ALA A 98 2.23 -3.98 -0.13
CA ALA A 98 1.12 -4.92 -0.03
C ALA A 98 0.49 -5.19 -1.41
N GLY A 99 -0.42 -6.17 -1.49
CA GLY A 99 -1.18 -6.48 -2.70
C GLY A 99 -2.69 -6.29 -2.48
N PRO A 100 -3.22 -5.06 -2.53
CA PRO A 100 -4.65 -4.82 -2.31
C PRO A 100 -5.52 -5.47 -3.37
N LEU A 101 -6.69 -5.94 -2.96
CA LEU A 101 -7.76 -6.42 -3.83
C LEU A 101 -8.91 -5.42 -3.87
N ASP A 102 -9.77 -5.54 -4.88
CA ASP A 102 -10.97 -4.71 -5.07
C ASP A 102 -12.09 -5.03 -4.08
N ILE A 103 -12.00 -6.19 -3.44
CA ILE A 103 -12.91 -6.66 -2.39
C ILE A 103 -12.37 -6.42 -0.98
N ASP A 104 -11.17 -5.82 -0.84
CA ASP A 104 -10.60 -5.54 0.47
C ASP A 104 -11.51 -4.57 1.25
N TYR A 105 -11.84 -4.94 2.48
CA TYR A 105 -12.62 -4.11 3.40
C TYR A 105 -11.83 -2.87 3.84
N PRO A 106 -12.52 -1.75 4.10
CA PRO A 106 -11.91 -0.61 4.79
C PRO A 106 -11.44 -0.99 6.20
N PRO A 107 -10.39 -0.32 6.73
CA PRO A 107 -9.95 -0.56 8.09
C PRO A 107 -11.08 -0.25 9.07
N GLU A 108 -11.39 -1.19 9.97
CA GLU A 108 -12.52 -1.06 10.91
C GLU A 108 -12.38 0.14 11.86
N TYR A 109 -11.13 0.47 12.23
CA TYR A 109 -10.77 1.62 13.04
C TYR A 109 -9.50 2.29 12.47
N GLU A 110 -9.29 3.54 12.84
CA GLU A 110 -8.11 4.29 12.41
C GLU A 110 -6.83 3.63 12.94
N GLY A 111 -5.92 3.26 12.03
CA GLY A 111 -4.69 2.54 12.38
C GLY A 111 -4.82 1.02 12.40
N HIS A 112 -5.93 0.44 11.94
CA HIS A 112 -6.05 -1.01 11.74
C HIS A 112 -5.16 -1.46 10.56
N THR A 113 -3.91 -1.84 10.86
CA THR A 113 -2.88 -2.16 9.85
C THR A 113 -2.60 -3.65 9.65
N ASP A 114 -3.01 -4.50 10.58
CA ASP A 114 -2.67 -5.93 10.60
C ASP A 114 -3.41 -6.70 9.53
N SER A 115 -2.78 -7.65 8.82
CA SER A 115 -3.54 -8.56 7.94
C SER A 115 -4.22 -9.66 8.75
N GLY A 116 -5.49 -9.95 8.44
CA GLY A 116 -6.35 -10.88 9.17
C GLY A 116 -5.86 -12.33 9.15
N THR A 117 -4.99 -12.65 8.19
CA THR A 117 -4.36 -13.97 8.00
C THR A 117 -2.84 -13.92 8.10
N GLY A 118 -2.22 -12.75 8.33
CA GLY A 118 -0.78 -12.57 8.14
C GLY A 118 -0.32 -12.57 6.68
N ASP A 119 -1.18 -12.94 5.72
CA ASP A 119 -0.86 -12.96 4.28
C ASP A 119 -0.96 -11.54 3.66
N TRP A 120 -0.12 -11.28 2.65
CA TRP A 120 -0.14 -10.08 1.82
C TRP A 120 -1.31 -10.05 0.82
N ARG A 121 -2.19 -11.06 0.83
CA ARG A 121 -3.37 -11.19 -0.07
C ARG A 121 -4.73 -10.95 0.58
N ASP A 122 -4.82 -10.82 1.89
CA ASP A 122 -6.09 -10.64 2.59
C ASP A 122 -6.24 -9.24 3.19
N ASN A 123 -7.19 -8.45 2.66
CA ASN A 123 -7.55 -7.14 3.18
C ASN A 123 -6.34 -6.21 3.28
N ASN A 124 -5.52 -6.19 2.23
CA ASN A 124 -4.23 -5.52 2.22
C ASN A 124 -4.32 -4.03 1.89
N MET A 125 -5.47 -3.55 1.43
CA MET A 125 -5.77 -2.12 1.32
C MET A 125 -5.50 -1.36 2.63
N ARG A 126 -5.75 -1.99 3.79
CA ARG A 126 -5.53 -1.37 5.10
C ARG A 126 -4.08 -1.02 5.40
N ARG A 127 -3.12 -1.70 4.75
CA ARG A 127 -1.70 -1.37 4.88
C ARG A 127 -1.38 -0.03 4.21
N PHE A 128 -2.14 0.36 3.19
CA PHE A 128 -2.00 1.66 2.52
C PHE A 128 -2.97 2.70 3.07
N CYS A 129 -4.17 2.34 3.53
CA CYS A 129 -5.20 3.27 4.03
C CYS A 129 -4.84 3.87 5.39
N LEU A 130 -3.87 4.79 5.40
CA LEU A 130 -3.32 5.42 6.60
C LEU A 130 -3.68 6.90 6.62
N ASN A 131 -4.35 7.34 7.68
CA ASN A 131 -4.76 8.73 7.87
C ASN A 131 -3.65 9.64 8.39
N ARG A 132 -2.47 9.64 7.74
CA ARG A 132 -1.34 10.48 8.15
C ARG A 132 -1.51 11.94 7.79
N HIS A 133 -2.21 12.24 6.70
CA HIS A 133 -2.27 13.60 6.12
C HIS A 133 -3.68 14.15 6.00
N GLY A 134 -4.54 13.88 6.99
CA GLY A 134 -5.88 14.48 7.09
C GLY A 134 -6.82 14.03 5.99
N ALA A 135 -7.23 12.76 6.04
CA ALA A 135 -8.10 12.05 5.10
C ALA A 135 -7.55 11.92 3.67
N ALA A 136 -6.24 12.11 3.49
CA ALA A 136 -5.56 12.00 2.22
C ALA A 136 -4.12 11.51 2.38
N MET A 137 -3.48 11.18 1.25
CA MET A 137 -2.06 10.87 1.12
C MET A 137 -1.53 11.33 -0.24
N ASN A 138 -0.24 11.16 -0.47
CA ASN A 138 0.33 11.28 -1.81
C ASN A 138 0.70 9.90 -2.34
N GLY A 139 0.45 9.67 -3.63
CA GLY A 139 0.85 8.46 -4.32
C GLY A 139 1.68 8.75 -5.55
N VAL A 140 2.72 7.94 -5.77
CA VAL A 140 3.44 7.84 -7.03
C VAL A 140 2.74 6.80 -7.88
N PHE A 141 2.49 7.13 -9.15
CA PHE A 141 1.83 6.26 -10.11
C PHE A 141 2.83 5.60 -11.07
N LEU A 142 2.39 4.61 -11.84
CA LEU A 142 3.27 3.84 -12.73
C LEU A 142 3.87 4.68 -13.88
N ASP A 143 3.27 5.84 -14.19
CA ASP A 143 3.85 6.85 -15.09
C ASP A 143 4.78 7.84 -14.38
N PHE A 144 5.11 7.59 -13.11
CA PHE A 144 5.90 8.44 -12.21
C PHE A 144 5.28 9.81 -11.90
N SER A 145 4.01 10.04 -12.26
CA SER A 145 3.27 11.19 -11.76
C SER A 145 3.02 11.06 -10.26
N VAL A 146 2.99 12.19 -9.56
CA VAL A 146 2.67 12.28 -8.13
C VAL A 146 1.34 12.98 -7.97
N ARG A 147 0.42 12.39 -7.20
CA ARG A 147 -0.90 13.00 -6.96
C ARG A 147 -1.33 12.83 -5.51
N ARG A 148 -2.05 13.83 -5.01
CA ARG A 148 -2.79 13.74 -3.73
C ARG A 148 -4.05 12.90 -3.94
N LEU A 149 -4.29 11.97 -3.04
CA LEU A 149 -5.37 10.99 -3.07
C LEU A 149 -6.19 11.07 -1.79
N GLY A 150 -7.51 10.99 -1.88
CA GLY A 150 -8.33 10.73 -0.70
C GLY A 150 -8.21 9.28 -0.23
N LEU A 151 -8.41 8.99 1.06
CA LEU A 151 -8.31 7.61 1.55
C LEU A 151 -9.35 6.68 0.89
N LYS A 152 -10.59 7.14 0.70
CA LYS A 152 -11.62 6.37 -0.01
C LYS A 152 -11.32 6.20 -1.51
N GLU A 153 -10.51 7.08 -2.09
CA GLU A 153 -10.10 7.01 -3.50
C GLU A 153 -9.23 5.79 -3.79
N LEU A 154 -8.60 5.19 -2.77
CA LEU A 154 -7.76 4.00 -2.95
C LEU A 154 -8.52 2.84 -3.62
N TRP A 155 -9.83 2.70 -3.36
CA TRP A 155 -10.67 1.67 -3.98
C TRP A 155 -11.06 1.97 -5.43
N THR A 156 -10.80 3.17 -5.93
CA THR A 156 -11.08 3.53 -7.33
C THR A 156 -9.85 3.38 -8.22
N LEU A 157 -8.68 3.05 -7.66
CA LEU A 157 -7.41 2.93 -8.38
C LEU A 157 -7.22 1.53 -8.97
N LYS A 158 -6.39 1.43 -10.01
CA LYS A 158 -6.12 0.16 -10.71
C LYS A 158 -4.90 -0.53 -10.09
N TRP A 159 -5.08 -1.15 -8.91
CA TRP A 159 -3.96 -1.79 -8.18
C TRP A 159 -3.35 -2.98 -8.92
N HIS A 160 -4.17 -3.77 -9.61
CA HIS A 160 -3.75 -4.93 -10.36
C HIS A 160 -4.49 -5.05 -11.69
N ARG A 161 -4.02 -5.93 -12.59
CA ARG A 161 -4.55 -6.04 -13.97
C ARG A 161 -6.06 -6.24 -14.02
N ASN A 162 -6.57 -7.14 -13.18
CA ASN A 162 -7.99 -7.49 -13.14
C ASN A 162 -8.79 -6.69 -12.10
N TYR A 163 -8.24 -5.62 -11.51
CA TYR A 163 -8.89 -4.87 -10.44
C TYR A 163 -10.18 -4.21 -10.95
N ASN A 164 -11.31 -4.45 -10.29
CA ASN A 164 -12.56 -3.78 -10.61
C ASN A 164 -12.57 -2.38 -10.00
N THR A 165 -12.45 -1.34 -10.82
CA THR A 165 -12.47 0.07 -10.35
C THR A 165 -13.89 0.60 -10.10
N THR A 166 -14.91 -0.22 -10.34
CA THR A 166 -16.32 0.04 -9.99
C THR A 166 -16.79 -1.02 -8.98
N ASN A 167 -15.93 -1.38 -8.03
CA ASN A 167 -16.23 -2.36 -6.99
C ASN A 167 -17.21 -1.82 -5.93
N VAL A 168 -17.55 -2.68 -4.96
CA VAL A 168 -18.53 -2.43 -3.89
C VAL A 168 -18.20 -1.24 -2.99
N TRP A 169 -16.95 -0.78 -2.94
CA TRP A 169 -16.49 0.39 -2.17
C TRP A 169 -16.42 1.67 -3.00
N THR A 170 -17.08 1.70 -4.16
CA THR A 170 -17.15 2.87 -5.04
C THR A 170 -18.58 3.35 -5.22
N LYS A 171 -18.79 4.62 -5.61
CA LYS A 171 -20.14 5.11 -5.94
C LYS A 171 -20.83 4.28 -7.03
N ALA A 172 -20.08 3.81 -8.02
CA ALA A 172 -20.61 2.95 -9.08
C ALA A 172 -21.04 1.57 -8.56
N GLY A 173 -20.39 1.06 -7.51
CA GLY A 173 -20.81 -0.14 -6.80
C GLY A 173 -21.91 0.08 -5.75
N GLY A 174 -22.39 1.31 -5.59
CA GLY A 174 -23.50 1.64 -4.69
C GLY A 174 -23.12 1.87 -3.23
N VAL A 175 -21.84 2.07 -2.91
CA VAL A 175 -21.43 2.37 -1.53
C VAL A 175 -22.10 3.65 -1.02
N ARG A 176 -22.60 3.62 0.21
CA ARG A 176 -23.15 4.79 0.90
C ARG A 176 -22.23 5.18 2.04
N THR A 177 -22.34 6.44 2.48
CA THR A 177 -21.56 6.95 3.62
C THR A 177 -21.71 6.10 4.88
N THR A 178 -22.87 5.51 5.13
CA THR A 178 -23.13 4.65 6.30
C THR A 178 -22.42 3.29 6.23
N ASP A 179 -22.09 2.84 5.02
CA ASP A 179 -21.45 1.54 4.79
C ASP A 179 -19.95 1.60 5.14
N TRP A 180 -19.35 2.81 5.15
CA TRP A 180 -17.99 3.02 5.64
C TRP A 180 -17.90 2.95 7.18
N PRO A 181 -16.75 2.49 7.72
CA PRO A 181 -16.44 2.58 9.15
C PRO A 181 -16.59 4.02 9.67
N GLN A 182 -17.04 4.17 10.93
CA GLN A 182 -17.43 5.46 11.50
C GLN A 182 -16.37 6.55 11.30
N TRP A 183 -15.09 6.21 11.49
CA TRP A 183 -13.96 7.14 11.37
C TRP A 183 -13.72 7.65 9.94
N MET A 184 -14.21 6.94 8.91
CA MET A 184 -14.09 7.34 7.50
C MET A 184 -15.31 8.07 6.96
N ARG A 185 -16.44 8.09 7.68
CA ARG A 185 -17.72 8.58 7.13
C ARG A 185 -17.67 10.05 6.70
N SER A 186 -16.91 10.87 7.40
CA SER A 186 -16.75 12.30 7.07
C SER A 186 -15.83 12.57 5.87
N PHE A 187 -15.11 11.56 5.38
CA PHE A 187 -14.16 11.74 4.28
C PHE A 187 -14.87 11.86 2.94
N LYS A 188 -14.27 12.63 2.03
CA LYS A 188 -14.76 12.84 0.66
C LYS A 188 -15.04 11.49 -0.03
N GLU A 189 -16.20 11.41 -0.69
CA GLU A 189 -16.62 10.25 -1.47
C GLU A 189 -16.05 10.30 -2.90
N TYR A 190 -15.73 9.13 -3.46
CA TYR A 190 -15.15 8.97 -4.80
C TYR A 190 -16.05 8.14 -5.71
#